data_AF-A0A225URA8-F1
#
_entry.id   AF-A0A225URA8-F1
#
_cell.length_a   1.000
_cell.length_b   1.000
_cell.length_c   1.000
_cell.angle_alpha   90.00
_cell.angle_beta   90.00
_cell.angle_gamma   90.00
#
_symmetry.space_group_name_H-M   'P 1'
#
loop_
_entity.id
_entity.type
_entity.pdbx_description
1 polymer ?
#
loop_
_entity_poly.entity_id
_entity_poly.type
_entity_poly.pdbx_seq_one_letter_code
_entity_poly.pdbx_strand_id
1 'polypeptide(L)' 'MPIRQFQVVGRKAPTEKEPNPPAYRMKLFAPNPVLAKSRFWYFLHQMKKMKKTTGEILDVNE' A
#
# COMPACT_ATOMS: atom_id res chain seq x y z
N MET A 1 15.08 12.72 -11.95
CA MET A 1 14.48 13.07 -10.65
C MET A 1 15.10 12.16 -9.60
N PRO A 2 15.51 12.69 -8.42
CA PRO A 2 16.07 11.86 -7.36
C PRO A 2 15.01 10.86 -6.88
N ILE A 3 15.42 9.61 -6.71
CA ILE A 3 14.57 8.55 -6.18
C ILE A 3 14.66 8.63 -4.65
N ARG A 4 13.50 8.68 -4.00
CA ARG A 4 13.40 8.70 -2.54
C ARG A 4 12.85 7.38 -2.05
N GLN A 5 13.27 6.99 -0.85
CA GLN A 5 12.62 5.89 -0.17
C GLN A 5 11.26 6.37 0.33
N PHE A 6 10.27 5.50 0.26
CA PHE A 6 8.96 5.70 0.83
C PHE A 6 8.56 4.41 1.53
N GLN A 7 7.90 4.55 2.66
CA GLN A 7 7.33 3.47 3.40
C GLN A 7 5.81 3.62 3.39
N VAL A 8 5.15 2.75 2.62
CA VAL A 8 3.69 2.74 2.48
C VAL A 8 3.14 1.60 3.32
N VAL A 9 2.16 1.92 4.16
CA VAL A 9 1.41 0.95 4.97
C VAL A 9 -0.04 0.95 4.50
N GLY A 10 -0.59 -0.23 4.25
CA GLY A 10 -1.99 -0.37 3.85
C GLY A 10 -2.58 -1.69 4.32
N ARG A 11 -3.91 -1.72 4.44
CA ARG A 11 -4.67 -2.88 4.90
C ARG A 11 -5.89 -3.11 4.02
N LYS A 12 -6.44 -4.32 4.05
CA LYS A 12 -7.75 -4.60 3.45
C LYS A 12 -8.83 -3.81 4.19
N ALA A 13 -9.90 -3.42 3.49
CA ALA A 13 -11.06 -2.86 4.16
C ALA A 13 -11.61 -3.92 5.14
N PRO A 14 -11.90 -3.54 6.40
CA PRO A 14 -12.48 -4.47 7.36
C PRO A 14 -13.86 -4.91 6.87
N THR A 15 -14.14 -6.21 6.96
CA THR A 15 -15.45 -6.79 6.63
C THR A 15 -15.99 -7.54 7.84
N GLU A 16 -17.31 -7.80 7.89
CA GLU A 16 -17.93 -8.55 8.99
C GLU A 16 -17.28 -9.92 9.24
N LYS A 17 -16.70 -10.53 8.20
CA LYS A 17 -15.99 -11.82 8.31
C LYS A 17 -14.54 -11.68 8.79
N GLU A 18 -13.90 -10.54 8.55
CA GLU A 18 -12.51 -10.26 8.91
C GLU A 18 -12.42 -8.83 9.48
N PRO A 19 -12.78 -8.64 10.76
CA PRO A 19 -12.83 -7.30 11.36
C PRO A 19 -11.45 -6.67 11.55
N ASN A 20 -10.39 -7.48 11.62
CA ASN A 20 -9.03 -7.00 11.81
C ASN A 20 -8.07 -7.56 10.75
N PRO A 21 -8.12 -7.03 9.50
CA PRO A 21 -7.27 -7.54 8.43
C PRO A 21 -5.79 -7.18 8.68
N PRO A 22 -4.84 -8.04 8.28
CA PRO A 22 -3.43 -7.76 8.45
C PRO A 22 -3.00 -6.51 7.67
N ALA A 23 -2.22 -5.66 8.32
CA ALA A 23 -1.59 -4.51 7.69
C ALA A 23 -0.31 -4.94 6.97
N TYR A 24 -0.12 -4.44 5.75
CA TYR A 24 1.05 -4.66 4.93
C TYR A 24 1.88 -3.39 4.86
N ARG A 25 3.16 -3.52 5.18
CA ARG A 25 4.16 -2.46 5.05
C ARG A 25 5.11 -2.79 3.91
N MET A 26 5.32 -1.84 3.02
CA MET A 26 6.26 -1.96 1.91
C MET A 26 7.20 -0.76 1.87
N LYS A 27 8.49 -1.04 1.68
CA LYS A 27 9.50 -0.03 1.36
C LYS A 27 9.60 0.06 -0.17
N LEU A 28 9.40 1.25 -0.70
CA LEU A 28 9.31 1.55 -2.11
C LEU A 28 10.25 2.69 -2.45
N PHE A 29 10.83 2.62 -3.64
CA PHE A 29 11.67 3.67 -4.16
C PHE A 29 10.91 4.38 -5.28
N ALA A 30 10.59 5.65 -5.09
CA ALA A 30 9.80 6.44 -6.03
C ALA A 30 10.27 7.90 -6.03
N PRO A 31 10.01 8.68 -7.10
CA PRO A 31 10.38 10.09 -7.13
C PRO A 31 9.35 11.00 -6.43
N ASN A 32 8.14 10.50 -6.13
CA ASN A 32 7.11 11.24 -5.41
C ASN A 32 6.16 10.28 -4.64
N PRO A 33 5.41 10.76 -3.64
CA PRO A 33 4.51 9.93 -2.84
C PRO A 33 3.33 9.37 -3.64
N VAL A 34 2.89 10.04 -4.71
CA VAL A 34 1.78 9.57 -5.56
C VAL A 34 2.18 8.29 -6.30
N LEU A 35 3.38 8.26 -6.87
CA LEU A 35 3.95 7.10 -7.53
C LEU A 35 4.28 5.99 -6.53
N ALA A 36 4.70 6.32 -5.30
CA ALA A 36 4.86 5.34 -4.23
C ALA A 36 3.54 4.63 -3.92
N LYS A 37 2.42 5.38 -3.77
CA LYS A 37 1.08 4.78 -3.58
C LYS A 37 0.66 3.89 -4.74
N SER A 38 0.92 4.32 -5.98
CA SER A 38 0.60 3.53 -7.17
C SER A 38 1.39 2.22 -7.23
N ARG A 39 2.70 2.28 -6.97
CA ARG A 39 3.58 1.10 -6.89
C ARG A 39 3.16 0.15 -5.78
N PHE A 40 2.77 0.68 -4.62
CA PHE A 40 2.24 -0.13 -3.51
C PHE A 40 1.06 -0.98 -3.95
N TRP A 41 0.06 -0.37 -4.61
CA TRP A 41 -1.10 -1.10 -5.12
C TRP A 41 -0.74 -2.11 -6.20
N TYR A 42 0.20 -1.78 -7.09
CA TYR A 42 0.68 -2.69 -8.12
C TYR A 42 1.27 -3.98 -7.51
N PHE A 43 2.17 -3.85 -6.54
CA PHE A 43 2.79 -5.01 -5.89
C PHE A 43 1.82 -5.78 -4.99
N LEU A 44 0.95 -5.08 -4.24
CA LEU A 44 -0.09 -5.74 -3.46
C LEU A 44 -1.09 -6.52 -4.32
N HIS A 45 -1.39 -6.02 -5.52
CA HIS A 45 -2.21 -6.74 -6.47
C HIS A 45 -1.55 -8.04 -6.93
N GLN A 46 -0.26 -8.01 -7.23
CA GLN A 46 0.49 -9.21 -7.62
C GLN A 46 0.62 -10.24 -6.49
N MET A 47 0.89 -9.79 -5.25
CA MET A 47 1.16 -10.70 -4.14
C MET A 47 -0.11 -11.23 -3.46
N LYS A 48 -1.11 -10.38 -3.27
CA LYS A 48 -2.30 -10.68 -2.45
C LYS A 48 -3.62 -10.49 -3.20
N LYS A 49 -3.59 -10.25 -4.51
CA LYS A 49 -4.78 -9.96 -5.35
C LYS A 49 -5.63 -8.82 -4.79
N MET A 50 -5.00 -7.94 -4.02
CA MET A 50 -5.66 -6.82 -3.36
C MET A 50 -5.78 -5.64 -4.33
N LYS A 51 -6.87 -4.88 -4.23
CA LYS A 51 -7.14 -3.75 -5.12
C LYS A 51 -7.25 -2.48 -4.29
N LYS A 52 -6.98 -1.34 -4.95
CA LYS A 52 -7.18 -0.01 -4.35
C LYS A 52 -8.62 0.21 -3.87
N THR A 53 -9.61 -0.45 -4.48
CA THR A 53 -11.01 -0.35 -4.09
C THR A 53 -11.37 -1.18 -2.87
N THR A 54 -10.64 -2.27 -2.60
CA THR A 54 -10.92 -3.20 -1.49
C THR A 54 -9.97 -3.01 -0.31
N GLY A 55 -9.15 -1.97 -0.34
CA GLY A 55 -8.17 -1.69 0.70
C GLY A 55 -7.91 -0.21 0.88
N GLU A 56 -7.27 0.10 1.98
CA GLU A 56 -7.02 1.45 2.46
C GLU A 56 -5.52 1.63 2.71
N ILE A 57 -4.98 2.79 2.36
CA ILE A 57 -3.63 3.18 2.76
C ILE A 57 -3.76 3.84 4.14
N LEU A 58 -3.09 3.28 5.13
CA LEU A 58 -3.06 3.79 6.50
C LEU A 58 -2.07 4.94 6.62
N ASP A 59 -0.88 4.77 6.04
CA ASP A 59 0.20 5.73 6.22
C ASP A 59 1.21 5.70 5.06
N VAL A 60 1.82 6.85 4.80
CA VAL A 60 2.90 7.02 3.82
C VAL A 60 3.99 7.88 4.42
N ASN A 61 5.10 7.26 4.78
CA ASN A 61 6.32 7.95 5.22
C ASN A 61 7.32 8.03 4.06
N GLU A 62 8.16 9.07 4.06
CA GLU A 62 9.33 9.22 3.19
C GLU A 62 10.58 8.82 3.97
#